data_AF-A0A3N5UXJ9-F1
#
_entry.id   AF-A0A3N5UXJ9-F1
#
_cell.length_a   1.000
_cell.length_b   1.000
_cell.length_c   1.000
_cell.angle_alpha   90.00
_cell.angle_beta   90.00
_cell.angle_gamma   90.00
#
_symmetry.space_group_name_H-M   'P 1'
#
loop_
_entity.id
_entity.type
_entity.pdbx_description
1 polymer ?
#
loop_
_entity_poly.entity_id
_entity_poly.type
_entity_poly.pdbx_seq_one_letter_code
_entity_poly.pdbx_strand_id
1 'polypeptide(L)'
;MKPPKGKVVDHISGNKLDNTRANLRNITQGQNIRNKAKCFGSTSIYKGVYYDEKRHRWEAHICFNNRNLFLGRFDSEVEAACAYDRAAVGAFGEFARLNFPEEWPAKRIREVHAQWLRQQARQKRKARAATAKARTRTKAPARKAPKKAAARAKRVTKRASRRGRASLPRK
;
A
#
# COMPACT_ATOMS: atom_id res chain seq x y z
N MET A 1 -7.05 38.02 -2.61
CA MET A 1 -6.13 37.56 -1.55
C MET A 1 -4.84 37.09 -2.22
N LYS A 2 -3.66 37.58 -1.82
CA LYS A 2 -2.37 37.08 -2.35
C LYS A 2 -1.88 35.92 -1.47
N PRO A 3 -1.70 34.69 -2.00
CA PRO A 3 -1.26 33.57 -1.18
C PRO A 3 0.24 33.71 -0.81
N PRO A 4 0.66 33.24 0.37
CA PRO A 4 2.07 33.14 0.75
C PRO A 4 2.84 32.23 -0.22
N LYS A 5 4.18 32.37 -0.26
CA LYS A 5 5.05 31.54 -1.10
C LYS A 5 4.81 30.04 -0.85
N GLY A 6 4.61 29.27 -1.92
CA GLY A 6 4.35 27.82 -1.86
C GLY A 6 2.90 27.43 -1.53
N LYS A 7 1.99 28.40 -1.38
CA LYS A 7 0.55 28.16 -1.22
C LYS A 7 -0.24 28.68 -2.43
N VAL A 8 -1.42 28.11 -2.62
CA VAL A 8 -2.42 28.51 -3.60
C VAL A 8 -3.73 28.80 -2.87
N VAL A 9 -4.55 29.67 -3.45
CA VAL A 9 -5.91 29.93 -2.96
C VAL A 9 -6.83 28.85 -3.50
N ASP A 10 -7.58 28.20 -2.63
CA ASP A 10 -8.58 27.18 -2.94
C ASP A 10 -9.95 27.59 -2.41
N HIS A 11 -11.00 27.17 -3.11
CA HIS A 11 -12.39 27.37 -2.73
C HIS A 11 -12.85 26.13 -1.96
N ILE A 12 -13.24 26.29 -0.70
CA ILE A 12 -13.68 25.19 0.19
C ILE A 12 -14.83 24.41 -0.45
N SER A 13 -15.83 25.11 -0.99
CA SER A 13 -16.97 24.51 -1.69
C SER A 13 -16.63 23.96 -3.08
N GLY A 14 -15.49 24.36 -3.65
CA GLY A 14 -15.16 24.14 -5.06
C GLY A 14 -15.96 25.00 -6.05
N ASN A 15 -16.86 25.87 -5.58
CA ASN A 15 -17.50 26.87 -6.41
C ASN A 15 -16.55 28.06 -6.64
N LYS A 16 -16.08 28.21 -7.88
CA LYS A 16 -15.13 29.26 -8.27
C LYS A 16 -15.75 30.66 -8.31
N LEU A 17 -17.08 30.76 -8.33
CA LEU A 17 -17.79 32.04 -8.35
C LEU A 17 -18.00 32.60 -6.93
N ASP A 18 -17.96 31.75 -5.91
CA ASP A 18 -18.08 32.17 -4.52
C ASP A 18 -16.73 32.64 -3.97
N ASN A 19 -16.48 33.95 -4.09
CA ASN A 19 -15.24 34.58 -3.63
C ASN A 19 -15.32 35.12 -2.20
N THR A 20 -16.28 34.66 -1.39
CA THR A 20 -16.38 35.06 0.01
C THR A 20 -15.12 34.64 0.79
N ARG A 21 -14.66 35.50 1.71
CA ARG A 21 -13.45 35.23 2.48
C ARG A 21 -13.54 33.94 3.31
N ALA A 22 -14.74 33.55 3.72
CA ALA A 22 -15.00 32.30 4.42
C ALA A 22 -14.84 31.07 3.50
N ASN A 23 -15.11 31.19 2.20
CA ASN A 23 -14.96 30.11 1.23
C ASN A 23 -13.52 29.98 0.69
N LEU A 24 -12.65 30.97 0.90
CA LEU A 24 -11.26 30.94 0.41
C LEU A 24 -10.28 30.47 1.48
N ARG A 25 -9.38 29.55 1.13
CA ARG A 25 -8.30 29.08 2.01
C ARG A 25 -6.94 29.00 1.31
N ASN A 26 -5.87 29.27 2.04
CA ASN A 26 -4.50 29.11 1.56
C ASN A 26 -4.00 27.68 1.83
N ILE A 27 -3.85 26.88 0.79
CA ILE A 27 -3.42 25.48 0.89
C ILE A 27 -2.22 25.19 -0.02
N THR A 28 -1.61 24.02 0.15
CA THR A 28 -0.58 23.54 -0.77
C THR A 28 -1.19 23.09 -2.10
N GLN A 29 -0.39 23.09 -3.16
CA GLN A 29 -0.84 22.61 -4.48
C GLN A 29 -1.33 21.15 -4.43
N GLY A 30 -0.65 20.30 -3.64
CA GLY A 30 -1.07 18.90 -3.45
C GLY A 30 -2.43 18.77 -2.76
N GLN A 31 -2.74 19.64 -1.80
CA GLN A 31 -4.08 19.69 -1.18
C GLN A 31 -5.15 20.18 -2.17
N ASN A 32 -4.82 21.19 -2.98
CA ASN A 32 -5.74 21.72 -4.00
C ASN A 32 -6.13 20.65 -5.03
N ILE A 33 -5.15 19.85 -5.49
CA ILE A 33 -5.41 18.74 -6.41
C ILE A 33 -6.37 17.72 -5.80
N ARG A 34 -6.27 17.46 -4.49
CA ARG A 34 -7.17 16.53 -3.77
C ARG A 34 -8.60 17.08 -3.67
N ASN A 35 -8.76 18.39 -3.58
CA ASN A 35 -10.07 19.06 -3.57
C ASN A 35 -10.71 19.20 -4.96
N LYS A 36 -10.00 18.83 -6.04
CA LYS A 36 -10.52 18.94 -7.41
C LYS A 36 -11.74 18.06 -7.63
N ALA A 37 -12.71 18.53 -8.40
CA ALA A 37 -13.82 17.71 -8.89
C ALA A 37 -13.33 16.52 -9.74
N LYS A 38 -14.23 15.56 -10.00
CA LYS A 38 -13.96 14.47 -10.94
C LYS A 38 -13.60 15.02 -12.32
N CYS A 39 -12.82 14.25 -13.08
CA CYS A 39 -12.53 14.59 -14.46
C CYS A 39 -13.78 14.42 -15.34
N PHE A 40 -13.94 15.30 -16.32
CA PHE A 40 -14.97 15.19 -17.35
C PHE A 40 -14.73 13.91 -18.19
N GLY A 41 -15.80 13.23 -18.61
CA GLY A 41 -15.72 11.98 -19.39
C GLY A 41 -15.37 10.72 -18.57
N SER A 42 -15.34 10.81 -17.24
CA SER A 42 -15.28 9.62 -16.36
C SER A 42 -16.51 8.74 -16.56
N THR A 43 -16.33 7.41 -16.53
CA THR A 43 -17.41 6.42 -16.61
C THR A 43 -18.40 6.50 -15.46
N SER A 44 -17.97 7.04 -14.32
CA SER A 44 -18.81 7.27 -13.15
C SER A 44 -19.21 8.73 -12.97
N ILE A 45 -20.35 8.95 -12.32
CA ILE A 45 -20.74 10.26 -11.78
C ILE A 45 -19.97 10.62 -10.50
N TYR A 46 -19.37 9.64 -9.83
CA TYR A 46 -18.63 9.82 -8.59
C TYR A 46 -17.12 9.91 -8.81
N LYS A 47 -16.45 10.64 -7.91
CA LYS A 47 -15.00 10.77 -7.92
C LYS A 47 -14.34 9.47 -7.49
N GLY A 48 -13.32 9.05 -8.26
CA GLY A 48 -12.49 7.89 -7.94
C GLY A 48 -13.15 6.54 -8.23
N VAL A 49 -14.30 6.54 -8.90
CA VAL A 49 -15.05 5.35 -9.28
C VAL A 49 -14.97 5.15 -10.79
N TYR A 50 -14.80 3.91 -11.22
CA TYR A 50 -14.65 3.54 -12.62
C TYR A 50 -15.40 2.23 -12.89
N TYR A 51 -16.11 2.15 -14.01
CA TYR A 51 -16.71 0.90 -14.46
C TYR A 51 -15.69 0.04 -15.22
N ASP A 52 -15.51 -1.22 -14.80
CA ASP A 52 -14.74 -2.24 -15.52
C ASP A 52 -15.71 -3.07 -16.39
N GLU A 53 -15.74 -2.77 -17.69
CA GLU A 53 -16.61 -3.45 -18.66
C GLU A 53 -16.30 -4.95 -18.79
N LYS A 54 -15.04 -5.37 -18.61
CA LYS A 54 -14.65 -6.78 -18.77
C LYS A 54 -15.16 -7.65 -17.63
N ARG A 55 -15.29 -7.07 -16.44
CA ARG A 55 -15.74 -7.77 -15.23
C ARG A 55 -17.18 -7.45 -14.87
N HIS A 56 -17.77 -6.44 -15.50
CA HIS A 56 -19.09 -5.90 -15.15
C HIS A 56 -19.16 -5.47 -13.68
N ARG A 57 -18.12 -4.78 -13.20
CA ARG A 57 -17.99 -4.37 -11.79
C ARG A 57 -17.51 -2.92 -11.68
N TRP A 58 -17.89 -2.27 -10.58
CA TRP A 58 -17.41 -0.93 -10.24
C TRP A 58 -16.12 -1.01 -9.43
N GLU A 59 -15.09 -0.28 -9.82
CA GLU A 59 -13.83 -0.20 -9.10
C GLU A 59 -13.65 1.17 -8.44
N ALA A 60 -13.13 1.19 -7.21
CA ALA A 60 -12.77 2.42 -6.52
C ALA A 60 -11.25 2.53 -6.39
N HIS A 61 -10.73 3.72 -6.68
CA HIS A 61 -9.30 4.03 -6.68
C HIS A 61 -9.04 5.38 -5.99
N ILE A 62 -7.93 5.48 -5.25
CA ILE A 62 -7.51 6.73 -4.61
C ILE A 62 -6.02 6.97 -4.78
N CYS A 63 -5.66 8.18 -5.22
CA CYS A 63 -4.25 8.58 -5.32
C CYS A 63 -3.76 9.15 -3.98
N PHE A 64 -2.89 8.42 -3.29
CA PHE A 64 -2.29 8.83 -2.03
C PHE A 64 -0.77 8.71 -2.09
N ASN A 65 -0.04 9.78 -1.74
CA ASN A 65 1.44 9.86 -1.83
C ASN A 65 1.99 9.43 -3.20
N ASN A 66 1.41 9.95 -4.28
CA ASN A 66 1.77 9.64 -5.68
C ASN A 66 1.60 8.15 -6.05
N ARG A 67 0.80 7.41 -5.30
CA ARG A 67 0.47 6.01 -5.59
C ARG A 67 -1.03 5.89 -5.77
N ASN A 68 -1.44 5.24 -6.84
CA ASN A 68 -2.83 4.86 -7.01
C ASN A 68 -3.11 3.60 -6.18
N LEU A 69 -4.00 3.71 -5.20
CA LEU A 69 -4.40 2.62 -4.33
C LEU A 69 -5.75 2.09 -4.81
N PHE A 70 -5.79 0.80 -5.12
CA PHE A 70 -7.03 0.08 -5.40
C PHE A 70 -7.77 -0.19 -4.08
N LEU A 71 -9.02 0.24 -3.99
CA LEU A 71 -9.85 0.12 -2.80
C LEU A 71 -10.74 -1.11 -2.82
N GLY A 72 -11.12 -1.59 -4.01
CA GLY A 72 -11.96 -2.78 -4.17
C GLY A 72 -12.79 -2.77 -5.45
N ARG A 73 -13.46 -3.90 -5.69
CA ARG A 73 -14.53 -4.04 -6.69
C ARG A 73 -15.86 -4.17 -5.99
N PHE A 74 -16.88 -3.52 -6.54
CA PHE A 74 -18.21 -3.43 -5.97
C PHE A 74 -19.24 -3.75 -7.06
N ASP A 75 -20.42 -4.16 -6.63
CA ASP A 75 -21.53 -4.43 -7.55
C ASP A 75 -22.30 -3.14 -7.88
N SER A 76 -22.29 -2.17 -6.97
CA SER A 76 -22.93 -0.87 -7.12
C SER A 76 -21.93 0.26 -7.25
N GLU A 77 -22.25 1.22 -8.11
CA GLU A 77 -21.51 2.48 -8.28
C GLU A 77 -21.46 3.27 -6.97
N VAL A 78 -22.59 3.31 -6.25
CA VAL A 78 -22.75 4.02 -4.98
C VAL A 78 -21.86 3.40 -3.91
N GLU A 79 -21.80 2.06 -3.85
CA GLU A 79 -20.96 1.36 -2.88
C GLU A 79 -19.46 1.66 -3.11
N ALA A 80 -19.04 1.67 -4.38
CA ALA A 80 -17.68 2.08 -4.76
C ALA A 80 -17.39 3.53 -4.33
N ALA A 81 -18.36 4.44 -4.51
CA ALA A 81 -18.24 5.83 -4.10
C ALA A 81 -18.16 5.99 -2.57
N CYS A 82 -18.95 5.22 -1.81
CA CYS A 82 -18.85 5.18 -0.35
C CYS A 82 -17.48 4.65 0.12
N ALA A 83 -16.93 3.64 -0.56
CA ALA A 83 -15.59 3.12 -0.26
C ALA A 83 -14.51 4.18 -0.54
N TYR A 84 -14.64 4.92 -1.65
CA TYR A 84 -13.78 6.06 -1.95
C TYR A 84 -13.84 7.11 -0.83
N ASP A 85 -15.03 7.53 -0.40
CA ASP A 85 -15.19 8.57 0.62
C ASP A 85 -14.55 8.17 1.95
N ARG A 86 -14.74 6.92 2.41
CA ARG A 86 -14.07 6.39 3.61
C ARG A 86 -12.55 6.50 3.50
N ALA A 87 -11.99 6.12 2.34
CA ALA A 87 -10.56 6.19 2.10
C ALA A 87 -10.06 7.65 2.01
N ALA A 88 -10.81 8.53 1.35
CA ALA A 88 -10.49 9.94 1.18
C ALA A 88 -10.50 10.69 2.51
N VAL A 89 -11.49 10.44 3.36
CA VAL A 89 -11.55 10.98 4.73
C VAL A 89 -10.33 10.53 5.54
N GLY A 90 -10.01 9.23 5.51
CA GLY A 90 -8.86 8.71 6.22
C GLY A 90 -7.53 9.29 5.73
N ALA A 91 -7.37 9.48 4.42
CA ALA A 91 -6.12 9.89 3.81
C ALA A 91 -5.89 11.41 3.78
N PHE A 92 -6.96 12.20 3.67
CA PHE A 92 -6.88 13.65 3.42
C PHE A 92 -7.61 14.50 4.46
N GLY A 93 -8.48 13.92 5.28
CA GLY A 93 -9.25 14.64 6.30
C GLY A 93 -10.15 15.72 5.69
N GLU A 94 -10.09 16.93 6.24
CA GLU A 94 -10.92 18.08 5.83
C GLU A 94 -10.62 18.67 4.44
N PHE A 95 -9.55 18.18 3.79
CA PHE A 95 -9.20 18.57 2.43
C PHE A 95 -9.72 17.58 1.38
N ALA A 96 -10.39 16.51 1.81
CA ALA A 96 -11.01 15.55 0.90
C ALA A 96 -12.22 16.18 0.21
N ARG A 97 -12.29 16.04 -1.11
CA ARG A 97 -13.56 16.20 -1.83
C ARG A 97 -14.29 14.87 -1.80
N LEU A 98 -15.43 14.84 -1.10
CA LEU A 98 -16.27 13.67 -0.93
C LEU A 98 -17.40 13.65 -1.97
N ASN A 99 -17.91 12.45 -2.23
CA ASN A 99 -19.09 12.22 -3.04
C ASN A 99 -20.38 12.46 -2.24
N PHE A 100 -20.41 12.07 -0.97
CA PHE A 100 -21.55 12.19 -0.05
C PHE A 100 -21.19 13.03 1.19
N PRO A 101 -21.05 14.36 1.06
CA PRO A 101 -20.63 15.22 2.17
C PRO A 101 -21.58 15.18 3.38
N GLU A 102 -22.88 14.94 3.17
CA GLU A 102 -23.89 14.87 4.21
C GLU A 102 -23.65 13.70 5.19
N GLU A 103 -23.08 12.60 4.71
CA GLU A 103 -22.77 11.42 5.55
C GLU A 103 -21.52 11.61 6.43
N TRP A 104 -20.76 12.66 6.18
CA TRP A 104 -19.44 12.91 6.76
C TRP A 104 -19.37 14.24 7.49
N PRO A 105 -20.01 14.34 8.68
CA PRO A 105 -19.90 15.54 9.50
C PRO A 105 -18.44 15.77 9.92
N ALA A 106 -18.04 17.04 10.06
CA ALA A 106 -16.65 17.44 10.33
C ALA A 106 -16.02 16.72 11.53
N LYS A 107 -16.81 16.46 12.59
CA LYS A 107 -16.36 15.69 13.76
C LYS A 107 -15.91 14.27 13.38
N ARG A 108 -16.74 13.56 12.60
CA ARG A 108 -16.47 12.20 12.12
C ARG A 108 -15.25 12.17 11.18
N ILE A 109 -15.12 13.17 10.31
CA ILE A 109 -13.96 13.29 9.42
C ILE A 109 -12.67 13.36 10.23
N ARG A 110 -12.62 14.22 11.26
CA ARG A 110 -11.44 14.39 12.13
C ARG A 110 -11.10 13.10 12.86
N GLU A 111 -12.09 12.41 13.39
CA GLU A 111 -11.91 11.15 14.12
C GLU A 111 -11.34 10.05 13.23
N VAL A 112 -11.93 9.82 12.05
CA VAL A 112 -11.47 8.79 11.11
C VAL A 112 -10.08 9.12 10.57
N HIS A 113 -9.82 10.38 10.22
CA HIS A 113 -8.49 10.83 9.80
C HIS A 113 -7.44 10.59 10.90
N ALA A 114 -7.76 10.90 12.16
CA ALA A 114 -6.86 10.65 13.29
C ALA A 114 -6.58 9.15 13.48
N GLN A 115 -7.59 8.29 13.36
CA GLN A 115 -7.40 6.84 13.42
C GLN A 115 -6.49 6.34 12.29
N TRP A 116 -6.69 6.83 11.07
CA TRP A 116 -5.88 6.48 9.92
C TRP A 116 -4.40 6.87 10.10
N LEU A 117 -4.13 8.08 10.62
CA LEU A 117 -2.77 8.53 10.96
C LEU A 117 -2.10 7.62 12.01
N ARG A 118 -2.84 7.20 13.04
CA ARG A 118 -2.34 6.25 14.05
C ARG A 118 -1.97 4.91 13.42
N GLN A 119 -2.81 4.39 12.51
CA GLN A 119 -2.53 3.14 11.81
C GLN A 119 -1.28 3.25 10.92
N GLN A 120 -1.11 4.34 10.18
CA GLN A 120 0.09 4.61 9.38
C GLN A 120 1.36 4.68 10.23
N ALA A 121 1.31 5.39 11.36
CA ALA A 121 2.43 5.46 12.29
C ALA A 121 2.81 4.07 12.82
N ARG A 122 1.82 3.23 13.15
CA ARG A 122 2.03 1.84 13.56
C ARG A 122 2.67 1.01 12.45
N GLN A 123 2.19 1.11 11.22
CA GLN A 123 2.77 0.39 10.07
C GLN A 123 4.23 0.82 9.82
N LYS A 124 4.52 2.13 9.84
CA LYS A 124 5.89 2.66 9.70
C LYS A 124 6.81 2.17 10.81
N ARG A 125 6.35 2.13 12.07
CA ARG A 125 7.11 1.57 13.21
C ARG A 125 7.43 0.09 13.00
N LYS A 126 6.43 -0.71 12.60
CA LYS A 126 6.62 -2.13 12.28
C LYS A 126 7.61 -2.34 11.13
N ALA A 127 7.51 -1.56 10.05
CA ALA A 127 8.43 -1.61 8.92
C ALA A 127 9.86 -1.30 9.35
N ARG A 128 10.08 -0.21 10.11
CA ARG A 128 11.40 0.16 10.66
C ARG A 128 12.00 -0.94 11.54
N ALA A 129 11.19 -1.54 12.42
CA ALA A 129 11.62 -2.65 13.27
C ALA A 129 11.99 -3.90 12.46
N ALA A 130 11.22 -4.23 11.42
CA ALA A 130 11.53 -5.34 10.52
C ALA A 130 12.85 -5.12 9.77
N THR A 131 13.08 -3.91 9.23
CA THR A 131 14.34 -3.55 8.57
C THR A 131 15.53 -3.63 9.54
N ALA A 132 15.37 -3.14 10.78
CA ALA A 132 16.42 -3.23 11.81
C ALA A 132 16.76 -4.70 12.15
N LYS A 133 15.75 -5.56 12.33
CA LYS A 133 15.92 -7.00 12.60
C LYS A 133 16.57 -7.75 11.44
N ALA A 134 16.26 -7.37 10.20
CA ALA A 134 16.93 -7.91 9.01
C ALA A 134 18.41 -7.53 9.00
N ARG A 135 18.74 -6.27 9.33
CA ARG A 135 20.12 -5.77 9.38
C ARG A 135 20.96 -6.41 10.49
N THR A 136 20.38 -6.75 11.65
CA THR A 136 21.09 -7.48 12.71
C THR A 136 21.30 -8.96 12.36
N ARG A 137 20.39 -9.58 11.59
CA ARG A 137 20.54 -10.98 11.14
C ARG A 137 21.65 -11.15 10.10
N THR A 138 21.82 -10.20 9.18
CA THR A 138 22.90 -10.25 8.18
C THR A 138 24.27 -9.84 8.72
N LYS A 139 24.32 -9.12 9.86
CA LYS A 139 25.57 -8.74 10.53
C LYS A 139 26.05 -9.75 11.60
N ALA A 140 25.36 -10.88 11.75
CA ALA A 140 25.81 -11.97 12.62
C ALA A 140 27.12 -12.55 12.04
N PRO A 141 28.17 -12.75 12.87
CA PRO A 141 29.43 -13.29 12.37
C PRO A 141 29.19 -14.69 11.80
N ALA A 142 29.81 -15.00 10.66
CA ALA A 142 29.82 -16.34 10.10
C ALA A 142 30.20 -17.33 11.19
N ARG A 143 29.25 -18.17 11.63
CA ARG A 143 29.54 -19.28 12.54
C ARG A 143 30.64 -20.12 11.87
N LYS A 144 31.85 -20.14 12.44
CA LYS A 144 32.93 -21.01 11.98
C LYS A 144 32.36 -22.43 11.86
N ALA A 145 32.51 -23.03 10.69
CA ALA A 145 32.07 -24.40 10.45
C ALA A 145 32.66 -25.34 11.51
N PRO A 146 31.89 -26.29 12.08
CA PRO A 146 32.43 -27.26 13.01
C PRO A 146 33.48 -28.13 12.29
N LYS A 147 34.74 -28.02 12.70
CA LYS A 147 35.86 -28.84 12.19
C LYS A 147 35.77 -30.30 12.69
N LYS A 148 34.73 -31.07 12.35
CA LYS A 148 34.72 -32.54 12.54
C LYS A 148 33.82 -33.24 11.51
N ALA A 149 34.32 -33.42 10.29
CA ALA A 149 33.79 -34.39 9.34
C ALA A 149 34.88 -34.80 8.34
N ALA A 150 36.00 -35.33 8.83
CA ALA A 150 37.04 -35.94 8.00
C ALA A 150 37.53 -37.24 8.65
N ALA A 151 36.62 -38.17 8.90
CA ALA A 151 36.99 -39.51 9.38
C ALA A 151 35.91 -40.57 9.09
N ARG A 152 35.31 -40.60 7.89
CA ARG A 152 34.49 -41.76 7.47
C ARG A 152 34.31 -41.89 5.96
N ALA A 153 35.41 -41.81 5.20
CA ALA A 153 35.38 -42.10 3.76
C ALA A 153 36.66 -42.82 3.28
N LYS A 154 37.21 -43.73 4.09
CA LYS A 154 38.27 -44.66 3.70
C LYS A 154 38.05 -46.03 4.34
N ARG A 155 36.89 -46.66 4.09
CA ARG A 155 36.64 -48.05 4.49
C ARG A 155 35.57 -48.73 3.62
N VAL A 156 35.67 -48.60 2.30
CA VAL A 156 34.85 -49.40 1.36
C VAL A 156 35.67 -49.99 0.19
N THR A 157 36.87 -49.50 -0.12
CA THR A 157 37.61 -49.96 -1.32
C THR A 157 38.66 -51.07 -1.09
N LYS A 158 38.62 -51.82 0.02
CA LYS A 158 39.62 -52.89 0.27
C LYS A 158 39.04 -54.25 0.70
N ARG A 159 37.88 -54.63 0.14
CA ARG A 159 37.31 -55.99 0.31
C ARG A 159 36.65 -56.52 -0.96
N ALA A 160 37.26 -56.26 -2.11
CA ALA A 160 36.82 -56.78 -3.41
C ALA A 160 37.98 -57.32 -4.27
N SER A 161 39.07 -57.84 -3.65
CA SER A 161 40.20 -58.43 -4.41
C SER A 161 40.78 -59.72 -3.82
N ARG A 162 40.08 -60.39 -2.91
CA ARG A 162 40.54 -61.68 -2.34
C ARG A 162 39.35 -62.60 -2.06
N ARG A 163 39.05 -63.50 -3.02
CA ARG A 163 38.25 -64.74 -2.99
C ARG A 163 37.56 -64.85 -4.37
N GLY A 164 37.80 -65.82 -5.24
CA GLY A 164 38.68 -66.98 -5.20
C GLY A 164 38.73 -67.56 -6.62
N ARG A 165 39.92 -67.97 -7.04
CA ARG A 165 40.20 -68.75 -8.24
C ARG A 165 40.27 -70.22 -7.78
N ALA A 166 39.32 -71.05 -8.18
CA ALA A 166 39.34 -72.51 -8.01
C ALA A 166 38.38 -73.09 -9.07
N SER A 167 38.87 -73.50 -10.25
CA SER A 167 39.26 -74.87 -10.59
C SER A 167 38.08 -75.87 -10.55
N LEU A 168 37.45 -76.06 -11.69
CA LEU A 168 36.52 -77.16 -11.99
C LEU A 168 37.33 -78.40 -12.38
N PRO A 169 37.07 -79.60 -11.81
CA PRO A 169 37.52 -80.85 -12.41
C PRO A 169 36.42 -81.49 -13.28
N ARG A 170 36.87 -82.09 -14.37
CA ARG A 170 36.10 -82.93 -15.30
C ARG A 170 35.68 -84.25 -14.64
N LYS A 171 34.48 -84.72 -14.96
CA LYS A 171 34.19 -86.02 -15.61
C LYS A 171 32.79 -85.97 -16.18
#